data_AF-A0A3M1P464-F1
#
_entry.id   AF-A0A3M1P464-F1
#
_cell.length_a   1.000
_cell.length_b   1.000
_cell.length_c   1.000
_cell.angle_alpha   90.00
_cell.angle_beta   90.00
_cell.angle_gamma   90.00
#
_symmetry.space_group_name_H-M   'P 1'
#
loop_
_entity.id
_entity.type
_entity.pdbx_description
1 polymer ?
#
loop_
_entity_poly.entity_id
_entity_poly.type
_entity_poly.pdbx_seq_one_letter_code
_entity_poly.pdbx_strand_id
1 'polypeptide(L)'
;AKLIYGGIPTGASNEKAVAYFKKAIEIKPDWIVHHQELALTYAKMHRWREARRECEIALALPISDHQDPVYKAACRKLLKKIEKKLR
;
A
#
# COMPACT_ATOMS: atom_id res chain seq x y z
N ALA A 1 18.64 -10.40 -8.71
CA ALA A 1 18.39 -10.58 -7.26
C ALA A 1 17.86 -12.00 -7.05
N LYS A 2 18.64 -12.85 -6.39
CA LYS A 2 18.30 -14.24 -6.09
C LYS A 2 17.66 -14.23 -4.69
N LEU A 3 16.34 -14.36 -4.61
CA LEU A 3 15.58 -14.46 -3.36
C LEU A 3 15.15 -15.91 -3.17
N ILE A 4 15.21 -16.39 -1.92
CA ILE A 4 15.35 -17.81 -1.50
C ILE A 4 14.13 -18.73 -1.76
N TYR A 5 13.04 -18.24 -2.35
CA TYR A 5 11.90 -19.09 -2.73
C TYR A 5 11.77 -19.16 -4.25
N GLY A 6 11.97 -20.35 -4.81
CA GLY A 6 12.06 -20.64 -6.24
C GLY A 6 10.87 -20.16 -7.08
N GLY A 7 10.97 -18.92 -7.56
CA GLY A 7 9.98 -18.28 -8.41
C GLY A 7 8.88 -17.58 -7.59
N ILE A 8 8.41 -16.44 -8.11
CA ILE A 8 7.16 -15.83 -7.62
C ILE A 8 6.09 -16.92 -7.73
N PRO A 9 5.41 -17.33 -6.64
CA PRO A 9 4.33 -18.29 -6.76
C PRO A 9 3.36 -17.75 -7.81
N THR A 10 3.04 -18.54 -8.82
CA THR A 10 2.15 -18.15 -9.94
C THR A 10 0.77 -17.67 -9.48
N GLY A 11 0.43 -17.87 -8.21
CA GLY A 11 -0.76 -17.35 -7.53
C GLY A 11 -0.61 -16.00 -6.83
N ALA A 12 0.58 -15.40 -6.72
CA ALA A 12 0.82 -14.09 -6.10
C ALA A 12 0.61 -12.97 -7.12
N SER A 13 -0.65 -12.66 -7.40
CA SER A 13 -1.02 -11.53 -8.26
C SER A 13 -1.33 -10.27 -7.44
N ASN A 14 -1.06 -9.10 -8.01
CA ASN A 14 -1.36 -7.84 -7.34
C ASN A 14 -2.88 -7.68 -7.09
N GLU A 15 -3.73 -8.28 -7.93
CA GLU A 15 -5.19 -8.27 -7.77
C GLU A 15 -5.63 -9.04 -6.53
N LYS A 16 -5.03 -10.21 -6.27
CA LYS A 16 -5.30 -10.95 -5.03
C LYS A 16 -4.80 -10.18 -3.80
N ALA A 17 -3.64 -9.55 -3.88
CA ALA A 17 -3.15 -8.68 -2.81
C ALA A 17 -4.13 -7.53 -2.53
N VAL A 18 -4.66 -6.86 -3.57
CA VAL A 18 -5.72 -5.85 -3.42
C VAL A 18 -6.94 -6.43 -2.70
N ALA A 19 -7.42 -7.61 -3.10
CA ALA A 19 -8.58 -8.24 -2.46
C ALA A 19 -8.34 -8.54 -0.98
N TYR A 20 -7.17 -9.06 -0.62
CA TYR A 20 -6.84 -9.35 0.78
C TYR A 20 -6.67 -8.08 1.62
N PHE A 21 -6.00 -7.05 1.12
CA PHE A 21 -5.86 -5.80 1.86
C PHE A 21 -7.20 -5.08 2.04
N LYS A 22 -8.11 -5.14 1.04
CA LYS A 22 -9.47 -4.63 1.22
C LYS A 22 -10.21 -5.35 2.34
N LYS A 23 -10.15 -6.69 2.40
CA LYS A 23 -10.72 -7.46 3.51
C LYS A 23 -10.07 -7.11 4.85
N ALA A 24 -8.76 -6.90 4.87
CA ALA A 24 -8.06 -6.49 6.08
C ALA A 24 -8.54 -5.12 6.58
N ILE A 25 -8.76 -4.17 5.67
CA ILE A 25 -9.34 -2.84 5.97
C ILE A 25 -10.78 -2.96 6.47
N GLU A 26 -11.59 -3.88 5.93
CA GLU A 26 -12.95 -4.14 6.44
C GLU A 26 -12.93 -4.62 7.90
N ILE A 27 -11.91 -5.40 8.29
CA ILE A 27 -11.76 -5.92 9.66
C ILE A 27 -11.16 -4.86 10.60
N LYS A 28 -10.15 -4.12 10.14
CA LYS A 28 -9.45 -3.06 10.89
C LYS A 28 -9.19 -1.84 10.01
N PRO A 29 -10.15 -0.90 9.93
CA PRO A 29 -10.05 0.26 9.04
C PRO A 29 -9.08 1.34 9.52
N ASP A 30 -8.66 1.27 10.79
CA ASP A 30 -7.76 2.24 11.42
C ASP A 30 -6.28 1.82 11.35
N TRP A 31 -5.98 0.66 10.76
CA TRP A 31 -4.62 0.16 10.62
C TRP A 31 -3.90 0.78 9.42
N ILE A 32 -2.98 1.72 9.71
CA ILE A 32 -2.23 2.49 8.72
C ILE A 32 -1.49 1.58 7.72
N VAL A 33 -0.92 0.46 8.20
CA VAL A 33 -0.18 -0.48 7.36
C VAL A 33 -1.03 -1.07 6.24
N HIS A 34 -2.32 -1.33 6.46
CA HIS A 34 -3.19 -1.95 5.46
C HIS A 34 -3.46 -0.99 4.29
N HIS A 35 -3.73 0.28 4.60
CA HIS A 35 -3.85 1.33 3.60
C HIS A 35 -2.54 1.58 2.87
N GLN A 36 -1.41 1.58 3.58
CA GLN A 36 -0.09 1.74 2.96
C GLN A 36 0.23 0.60 1.99
N GLU A 37 -0.01 -0.65 2.37
CA GLU A 37 0.28 -1.81 1.52
C GLU A 37 -0.67 -1.89 0.32
N LEU A 38 -1.95 -1.53 0.51
CA LEU A 38 -2.89 -1.39 -0.60
C LEU A 38 -2.44 -0.29 -1.58
N ALA A 39 -1.97 0.85 -1.07
CA ALA A 39 -1.42 1.93 -1.90
C ALA A 39 -0.21 1.47 -2.73
N LEU A 40 0.72 0.74 -2.10
CA LEU A 40 1.89 0.19 -2.77
C LEU A 40 1.49 -0.82 -3.85
N THR A 41 0.51 -1.67 -3.56
CA THR A 41 -0.02 -2.67 -4.49
C THR A 41 -0.66 -2.00 -5.70
N TYR A 42 -1.49 -0.98 -5.51
CA TYR A 42 -2.03 -0.19 -6.62
C TYR A 42 -0.95 0.51 -7.44
N ALA A 43 0.08 1.06 -6.79
CA ALA A 43 1.21 1.68 -7.49
C ALA A 43 1.97 0.68 -8.37
N LYS A 44 2.16 -0.56 -7.91
CA LYS A 44 2.74 -1.66 -8.72
C LYS A 44 1.89 -2.00 -9.94
N MET A 45 0.58 -1.80 -9.86
CA MET A 45 -0.38 -1.98 -10.97
C MET A 45 -0.55 -0.73 -11.84
N HIS A 46 0.25 0.33 -11.63
CA HIS A 46 0.09 1.64 -12.28
C HIS A 46 -1.27 2.32 -12.04
N ARG A 47 -2.00 1.90 -11.01
CA ARG A 47 -3.26 2.47 -10.57
C ARG A 47 -3.00 3.66 -9.64
N TRP A 48 -2.47 4.72 -10.24
CA TRP A 48 -1.89 5.86 -9.51
C TRP A 48 -2.91 6.64 -8.67
N ARG A 49 -4.15 6.77 -9.16
CA ARG A 49 -5.22 7.49 -8.44
C ARG A 49 -5.63 6.74 -7.19
N GLU A 50 -5.81 5.42 -7.30
CA GLU A 50 -6.16 4.57 -6.15
C GLU A 50 -5.00 4.49 -5.15
N ALA A 51 -3.75 4.38 -5.63
CA ALA A 51 -2.58 4.43 -4.77
C ALA A 51 -2.51 5.74 -3.96
N ARG A 52 -2.77 6.88 -4.62
CA ARG A 52 -2.82 8.18 -3.96
C ARG A 52 -3.89 8.22 -2.86
N ARG A 53 -5.11 7.80 -3.18
CA ARG A 53 -6.24 7.78 -2.23
C ARG A 53 -5.90 7.01 -0.96
N GLU A 54 -5.34 5.81 -1.10
CA GLU A 54 -5.02 4.98 0.06
C GLU A 54 -3.85 5.57 0.89
N CYS A 55 -2.87 6.21 0.24
CA CYS A 55 -1.84 6.96 0.96
C CYS A 55 -2.43 8.14 1.75
N GLU A 56 -3.40 8.87 1.18
CA GLU A 56 -4.06 9.99 1.86
C GLU A 56 -4.84 9.51 3.09
N ILE A 57 -5.56 8.39 2.99
CA ILE A 57 -6.23 7.75 4.12
C ILE A 57 -5.22 7.36 5.21
N ALA A 58 -4.15 6.63 4.84
CA ALA A 58 -3.10 6.21 5.78
C ALA A 58 -2.48 7.39 6.55
N LEU A 59 -2.35 8.56 5.90
CA LEU A 59 -1.82 9.77 6.53
C LEU A 59 -2.81 10.43 7.50
N ALA A 60 -4.12 10.31 7.24
CA ALA A 60 -5.18 10.88 8.06
C ALA A 60 -5.48 10.06 9.34
N LEU A 61 -5.22 8.75 9.33
CA LEU A 61 -5.46 7.87 10.48
C LEU A 61 -4.56 8.21 11.69
N PRO A 62 -5.03 8.02 12.94
CA PRO A 62 -4.21 8.26 14.13
C PRO A 62 -3.05 7.27 14.24
N ILE A 63 -1.96 7.67 14.89
CA ILE A 63 -0.86 6.75 15.23
C ILE A 63 -1.29 5.93 16.44
N SER A 64 -1.26 4.61 16.31
CA SER A 64 -1.63 3.63 17.32
C SER A 64 -0.51 2.61 17.60
N ASP A 65 0.39 2.40 16.63
CA ASP A 65 1.54 1.50 16.72
C ASP A 65 2.87 2.26 16.49
N HIS A 66 3.95 1.80 17.12
CA HIS A 66 5.30 2.35 16.94
C HIS A 66 5.79 2.39 15.48
N GLN A 67 5.26 1.52 14.60
CA GLN A 67 5.64 1.47 13.18
C GLN A 67 4.82 2.43 12.30
N ASP A 68 3.71 2.99 12.79
CA ASP A 68 2.86 3.89 12.01
C ASP A 68 3.59 5.10 11.40
N PRO A 69 4.54 5.75 12.10
CA PRO A 69 5.35 6.82 11.50
C PRO A 69 6.13 6.35 10.25
N VAL A 70 6.59 5.09 10.23
CA VAL A 70 7.33 4.49 9.11
C VAL A 70 6.41 4.29 7.92
N TYR A 71 5.22 3.73 8.14
CA TYR A 71 4.22 3.55 7.08
C TYR A 71 3.74 4.89 6.52
N LYS A 72 3.49 5.88 7.37
CA LYS A 72 3.18 7.25 6.92
C LYS A 72 4.32 7.87 6.13
N ALA A 73 5.58 7.66 6.52
CA ALA A 73 6.73 8.14 5.76
C ALA A 73 6.82 7.47 4.38
N ALA A 74 6.52 6.17 4.29
CA ALA A 74 6.43 5.46 3.02
C ALA A 74 5.33 6.04 2.12
N CYS A 75 4.14 6.32 2.65
CA CYS A 75 3.05 6.98 1.92
C CYS A 75 3.48 8.37 1.39
N ARG A 76 4.10 9.22 2.21
CA ARG A 76 4.62 10.53 1.76
C ARG A 76 5.63 10.40 0.62
N LYS A 77 6.53 9.41 0.70
CA LYS A 77 7.52 9.14 -0.35
C LYS A 77 6.85 8.65 -1.64
N LEU A 78 5.82 7.81 -1.52
CA LEU A 78 5.07 7.29 -2.65
C LEU A 78 4.25 8.39 -3.35
N LEU A 79 3.59 9.26 -2.60
CA LEU A 79 2.84 10.40 -3.14
C LEU A 79 3.71 11.30 -4.03
N LYS A 80 4.92 11.67 -3.57
CA LYS A 80 5.88 12.45 -4.38
C LYS A 80 6.24 11.78 -5.71
N LYS A 81 6.25 10.43 -5.76
CA LYS A 81 6.48 9.68 -7.00
C LYS A 81 5.23 9.68 -7.88
N ILE A 82 4.05 9.47 -7.29
CA ILE A 82 2.76 9.47 -7.99
C ILE A 82 2.47 10.81 -8.63
N GLU A 83 2.76 11.92 -7.95
CA GLU A 83 2.59 13.27 -8.50
C GLU A 83 3.34 13.47 -9.81
N LYS A 84 4.56 12.92 -9.93
CA LYS A 84 5.34 12.96 -11.18
C LYS A 84 4.79 12.06 -12.29
N LYS A 85 3.94 11.09 -11.95
CA LYS A 85 3.32 10.15 -12.89
C LYS A 85 1.92 10.60 -13.34
N LEU A 86 1.29 11.49 -12.59
CA LEU A 86 -0.02 12.08 -12.89
C LEU A 86 0.06 13.45 -13.58
N ARG A 87 1.26 14.05 -13.63
CA ARG A 87 1.58 15.19 -14.49
C ARG A 87 1.82 14.70 -15.91
#